data_AF-A0A3C1N7E9-F1
#
_entry.id   AF-A0A3C1N7E9-F1
#
_cell.length_a   1.000
_cell.length_b   1.000
_cell.length_c   1.000
_cell.angle_alpha   90.00
_cell.angle_beta   90.00
_cell.angle_gamma   90.00
#
_symmetry.space_group_name_H-M   'P 1'
#
loop_
_entity.id
_entity.type
_entity.pdbx_description
1 polymer ?
#
loop_
_entity_poly.entity_id
_entity_poly.type
_entity_poly.pdbx_seq_one_letter_code
_entity_poly.pdbx_strand_id
1 'polypeptide(L)'
;LLREEVLDDGIIMGDIAQLVYTGTAAMKTLLPCTWFYPAGFGTLGCALPDAIGAKLALPQRQVLALVGDGGFMFTVNELATAVEESLSIPVIIWHNHSYAMIRDGMTKRGIPEIGVNPVAPDFVKLADAFGCPGRNVRNESEFRDALQKAFDHAGPSLIIVTENDPWLV
;
A
#
# COMPACT_ATOMS: atom_id res chain seq x y z
N LEU A 1 -8.18 11.28 -6.59
CA LEU A 1 -7.42 10.20 -7.30
C LEU A 1 -7.85 8.80 -6.89
N LEU A 2 -7.31 8.20 -5.80
CA LEU A 2 -7.57 6.79 -5.47
C LEU A 2 -9.07 6.43 -5.41
N ARG A 3 -9.89 7.27 -4.78
CA ARG A 3 -11.34 7.05 -4.71
C ARG A 3 -12.06 7.03 -6.06
N GLU A 4 -11.56 7.79 -7.03
CA GLU A 4 -12.18 7.85 -8.37
C GLU A 4 -11.88 6.60 -9.19
N GLU A 5 -10.77 5.91 -8.91
CA GLU A 5 -10.31 4.74 -9.66
C GLU A 5 -10.75 3.40 -9.05
N VAL A 6 -11.15 3.41 -7.78
CA VAL A 6 -11.65 2.22 -7.09
C VAL A 6 -13.18 2.21 -7.17
N LEU A 7 -13.77 1.05 -7.45
CA LEU A 7 -15.23 0.85 -7.46
C LEU A 7 -15.83 1.09 -6.07
N ASP A 8 -17.12 1.43 -6.01
CA ASP A 8 -17.84 1.72 -4.76
C ASP A 8 -17.75 0.57 -3.73
N ASP A 9 -17.68 -0.67 -4.23
CA ASP A 9 -17.50 -1.89 -3.47
C ASP A 9 -16.04 -2.40 -3.45
N GLY A 10 -15.07 -1.62 -3.94
CA GLY A 10 -13.65 -1.96 -3.82
C GLY A 10 -13.20 -1.95 -2.36
N ILE A 11 -12.35 -2.91 -2.01
CA ILE A 11 -11.85 -3.10 -0.64
C ILE A 11 -10.42 -2.59 -0.54
N ILE A 12 -10.17 -1.72 0.44
CA ILE A 12 -8.85 -1.21 0.76
C ILE A 12 -8.39 -1.81 2.08
N MET A 13 -7.31 -2.58 2.02
CA MET A 13 -6.59 -3.12 3.18
C MET A 13 -5.43 -2.20 3.51
N GLY A 14 -5.58 -1.43 4.58
CA GLY A 14 -4.59 -0.48 5.06
C GLY A 14 -3.69 -1.06 6.13
N ASP A 15 -2.40 -0.76 6.03
CA ASP A 15 -1.40 -1.04 7.05
C ASP A 15 -1.36 0.07 8.11
N ILE A 16 -0.46 -0.05 9.07
CA ILE A 16 -0.04 1.02 9.98
C ILE A 16 0.94 1.92 9.24
N ALA A 17 0.38 2.91 8.55
CA ALA A 17 1.12 3.92 7.79
C ALA A 17 0.43 5.28 7.87
N GLN A 18 1.21 6.37 7.76
CA GLN A 18 0.68 7.74 7.82
C GLN A 18 -0.47 7.97 6.83
N LEU A 19 -0.31 7.47 5.60
CA LEU A 19 -1.34 7.60 4.56
C LEU A 19 -2.64 6.89 4.94
N VAL A 20 -2.60 5.77 5.66
CA VAL A 20 -3.79 5.04 6.12
C VAL A 20 -4.47 5.77 7.28
N TYR A 21 -3.70 6.38 8.19
CA TYR A 21 -4.29 7.22 9.25
C TYR A 21 -5.03 8.42 8.66
N THR A 22 -4.38 9.14 7.75
CA THR A 22 -5.01 10.26 7.04
C THR A 22 -6.20 9.78 6.20
N GLY A 23 -6.06 8.63 5.53
CA GLY A 23 -7.13 7.99 4.77
C GLY A 23 -8.35 7.64 5.62
N THR A 24 -8.18 7.28 6.89
CA THR A 24 -9.33 7.02 7.78
C THR A 24 -10.23 8.24 7.95
N ALA A 25 -9.66 9.46 7.88
CA ALA A 25 -10.43 10.70 7.92
C ALA A 25 -10.84 11.22 6.53
N ALA A 26 -10.01 10.98 5.51
CA ALA A 26 -10.14 11.61 4.20
C ALA A 26 -10.76 10.71 3.11
N MET A 27 -10.62 9.39 3.23
CA MET A 27 -11.09 8.44 2.22
C MET A 27 -12.59 8.22 2.35
N LYS A 28 -13.33 8.59 1.30
CA LYS A 28 -14.77 8.35 1.24
C LYS A 28 -15.05 6.86 1.02
N THR A 29 -15.64 6.19 2.01
CA THR A 29 -16.19 4.84 1.85
C THR A 29 -17.67 4.91 1.53
N LEU A 30 -18.11 4.24 0.47
CA LEU A 30 -19.50 4.32 0.00
C LEU A 30 -20.34 3.12 0.47
N LEU A 31 -19.69 2.01 0.81
CA LEU A 31 -20.32 0.79 1.31
C LEU A 31 -19.62 0.29 2.59
N PRO A 32 -20.34 -0.43 3.48
CA PRO A 32 -19.73 -1.08 4.64
C PRO A 32 -18.62 -2.05 4.20
N CYS A 33 -17.65 -2.28 5.09
CA CYS A 33 -16.60 -3.28 4.86
C CYS A 33 -15.78 -3.02 3.56
N THR A 34 -15.42 -1.77 3.30
CA THR A 34 -14.56 -1.35 2.16
C THR A 34 -13.27 -0.64 2.57
N TRP A 35 -13.10 -0.35 3.86
CA TRP A 35 -11.88 0.21 4.44
C TRP A 35 -11.53 -0.56 5.71
N PHE A 36 -10.35 -1.17 5.73
CA PHE A 36 -9.83 -1.93 6.85
C PHE A 36 -8.45 -1.43 7.21
N TYR A 37 -8.14 -1.39 8.50
CA TYR A 37 -6.78 -1.26 9.01
C TYR A 37 -6.77 -1.75 10.47
N PRO A 38 -5.62 -2.13 11.03
CA PRO A 38 -5.56 -2.79 12.35
C PRO A 38 -5.64 -1.77 13.49
N ALA A 39 -6.73 -1.01 13.56
CA ALA A 39 -6.93 0.10 14.51
C ALA A 39 -6.79 -0.28 15.99
N GLY A 40 -7.00 -1.56 16.34
CA GLY A 40 -6.88 -2.08 17.70
C GLY A 40 -5.44 -2.40 18.09
N PHE A 41 -4.88 -3.48 17.54
CA PHE A 41 -3.54 -3.95 17.91
C PHE A 41 -2.42 -3.11 17.29
N GLY A 42 -2.67 -2.42 16.17
CA GLY A 42 -1.66 -1.63 15.49
C GLY A 42 -0.53 -2.45 14.89
N THR A 43 -0.83 -3.63 14.33
CA THR A 43 0.20 -4.48 13.72
C THR A 43 0.70 -3.88 12.40
N LEU A 44 2.02 -3.85 12.21
CA LEU A 44 2.63 -3.57 10.91
C LEU A 44 2.58 -4.82 10.03
N GLY A 45 2.41 -4.64 8.72
CA GLY A 45 2.51 -5.69 7.71
C GLY A 45 1.22 -6.45 7.43
N CYS A 46 0.09 -6.14 8.04
CA CYS A 46 -1.12 -6.96 7.82
C CYS A 46 -1.77 -6.76 6.44
N ALA A 47 -1.56 -5.61 5.80
CA ALA A 47 -2.34 -5.22 4.64
C ALA A 47 -2.24 -6.17 3.44
N LEU A 48 -1.04 -6.67 3.12
CA LEU A 48 -0.86 -7.64 2.02
C LEU A 48 -1.50 -9.01 2.34
N PRO A 49 -1.21 -9.65 3.49
CA PRO A 49 -1.93 -10.86 3.92
C PRO A 49 -3.45 -10.70 3.95
N ASP A 50 -3.94 -9.58 4.48
CA ASP A 50 -5.38 -9.29 4.55
C ASP A 50 -5.98 -9.13 3.15
N ALA A 51 -5.26 -8.49 2.22
CA ALA A 51 -5.67 -8.34 0.83
C ALA A 51 -5.72 -9.68 0.09
N ILE A 52 -4.75 -10.58 0.36
CA ILE A 52 -4.76 -11.95 -0.15
C ILE A 52 -6.01 -12.67 0.32
N GLY A 53 -6.29 -12.66 1.63
CA GLY A 53 -7.48 -13.28 2.21
C GLY A 53 -8.78 -12.72 1.61
N ALA A 54 -8.89 -11.41 1.48
CA ALA A 54 -10.06 -10.77 0.89
C ALA A 54 -10.23 -11.09 -0.60
N LYS A 55 -9.15 -11.12 -1.38
CA LYS A 55 -9.22 -11.45 -2.82
C LYS A 55 -9.61 -12.91 -3.04
N LEU A 56 -9.12 -13.83 -2.20
CA LEU A 56 -9.54 -15.23 -2.19
C LEU A 56 -11.03 -15.38 -1.83
N ALA A 57 -11.50 -14.65 -0.82
CA ALA A 57 -12.90 -14.71 -0.38
C ALA A 57 -13.87 -14.03 -1.38
N LEU A 58 -13.42 -12.99 -2.07
CA LEU A 58 -14.24 -12.13 -2.93
C LEU A 58 -13.56 -11.91 -4.30
N PRO A 59 -13.38 -12.97 -5.12
CA PRO A 59 -12.54 -12.92 -6.32
C PRO A 59 -12.99 -11.90 -7.37
N GLN A 60 -14.28 -11.55 -7.40
CA GLN A 60 -14.84 -10.60 -8.36
C GLN A 60 -14.70 -9.13 -7.93
N ARG A 61 -14.38 -8.87 -6.66
CA ARG A 61 -14.24 -7.49 -6.15
C ARG A 61 -12.82 -6.97 -6.37
N GLN A 62 -12.71 -5.66 -6.55
CA GLN A 62 -11.42 -4.99 -6.46
C GLN A 62 -10.93 -5.05 -5.01
N VAL A 63 -9.68 -5.46 -4.83
CA VAL A 63 -9.01 -5.47 -3.52
C VAL A 63 -7.62 -4.87 -3.74
N LEU A 64 -7.23 -3.92 -2.90
CA LEU A 64 -5.90 -3.33 -2.92
C LEU A 64 -5.31 -3.26 -1.51
N ALA A 65 -3.99 -3.31 -1.42
CA ALA A 65 -3.24 -3.10 -0.19
C ALA A 65 -2.63 -1.69 -0.19
N LEU A 66 -2.77 -0.95 0.90
CA LEU A 66 -2.19 0.37 1.10
C LEU A 66 -1.20 0.30 2.25
N VAL A 67 0.09 0.40 1.93
CA VAL A 67 1.19 0.10 2.86
C VAL A 67 2.17 1.26 2.95
N GLY A 68 2.87 1.37 4.08
CA GLY A 68 4.10 2.15 4.16
C GLY A 68 5.28 1.30 3.69
N ASP A 69 6.33 1.93 3.16
CA ASP A 69 7.57 1.25 2.75
C ASP A 69 8.17 0.33 3.83
N GLY A 70 8.23 0.78 5.08
CA GLY A 70 8.72 -0.02 6.20
C GLY A 70 7.75 -1.11 6.66
N GLY A 71 6.45 -0.82 6.70
CA GLY A 71 5.42 -1.79 7.09
C GLY A 71 5.33 -2.95 6.10
N PHE A 72 5.43 -2.65 4.81
CA PHE A 72 5.43 -3.64 3.73
C PHE A 72 6.52 -4.71 3.89
N MET A 73 7.69 -4.32 4.39
CA MET A 73 8.82 -5.24 4.56
C MET A 73 8.58 -6.33 5.62
N PHE A 74 7.59 -6.20 6.50
CA PHE A 74 7.26 -7.23 7.49
C PHE A 74 6.70 -8.51 6.86
N THR A 75 6.04 -8.38 5.70
CA THR A 75 5.30 -9.48 5.06
C THR A 75 5.53 -9.51 3.56
N VAL A 76 6.63 -8.94 3.08
CA VAL A 76 6.93 -8.85 1.64
C VAL A 76 7.02 -10.22 0.97
N ASN A 77 7.36 -11.26 1.73
CA ASN A 77 7.39 -12.65 1.26
C ASN A 77 6.02 -13.15 0.76
N GLU A 78 4.91 -12.57 1.24
CA GLU A 78 3.56 -12.93 0.78
C GLU A 78 3.28 -12.51 -0.67
N LEU A 79 4.17 -11.71 -1.29
CA LEU A 79 4.13 -11.51 -2.73
C LEU A 79 4.27 -12.83 -3.49
N ALA A 80 5.06 -13.77 -2.99
CA ALA A 80 5.20 -15.09 -3.62
C ALA A 80 3.86 -15.81 -3.67
N THR A 81 3.09 -15.78 -2.58
CA THR A 81 1.75 -16.38 -2.51
C THR A 81 0.77 -15.66 -3.43
N ALA A 82 0.75 -14.33 -3.45
CA ALA A 82 -0.13 -13.59 -4.35
C ALA A 82 0.17 -13.86 -5.83
N VAL A 83 1.45 -14.03 -6.19
CA VAL A 83 1.88 -14.42 -7.54
C VAL A 83 1.46 -15.84 -7.88
N GLU A 84 1.75 -16.80 -7.00
CA GLU A 84 1.39 -18.22 -7.17
C GLU A 84 -0.12 -18.39 -7.39
N GLU A 85 -0.93 -17.68 -6.61
CA GLU A 85 -2.39 -17.70 -6.70
C GLU A 85 -2.96 -16.75 -7.78
N SER A 86 -2.09 -16.04 -8.52
CA SER A 86 -2.48 -15.09 -9.57
C SER A 86 -3.50 -14.04 -9.11
N LEU A 87 -3.37 -13.55 -7.88
CA LEU A 87 -4.33 -12.64 -7.26
C LEU A 87 -4.10 -11.19 -7.70
N SER A 88 -5.04 -10.63 -8.46
CA SER A 88 -5.06 -9.21 -8.86
C SER A 88 -5.17 -8.28 -7.65
N ILE A 89 -4.03 -7.94 -7.06
CA ILE A 89 -3.90 -7.10 -5.86
C ILE A 89 -2.88 -5.99 -6.15
N PRO A 90 -3.34 -4.75 -6.43
CA PRO A 90 -2.47 -3.60 -6.41
C PRO A 90 -1.99 -3.33 -4.98
N VAL A 91 -0.68 -3.28 -4.79
CA VAL A 91 -0.03 -2.88 -3.54
C VAL A 91 0.53 -1.48 -3.74
N ILE A 92 -0.12 -0.49 -3.13
CA ILE A 92 0.31 0.90 -3.16
C ILE A 92 1.26 1.13 -1.98
N ILE A 93 2.52 1.37 -2.28
CA ILE A 93 3.56 1.65 -1.31
C ILE A 93 3.70 3.18 -1.17
N TRP A 94 3.32 3.70 -0.02
CA TRP A 94 3.64 5.05 0.40
C TRP A 94 5.10 5.09 0.88
N HIS A 95 5.96 5.67 0.05
CA HIS A 95 7.39 5.68 0.24
C HIS A 95 7.85 7.03 0.79
N ASN A 96 8.32 7.04 2.03
CA ASN A 96 8.86 8.24 2.68
C ASN A 96 10.24 8.02 3.31
N HIS A 97 10.87 6.89 2.97
CA HIS A 97 12.22 6.51 3.36
C HIS A 97 12.41 6.41 4.89
N SER A 98 11.33 6.14 5.65
CA SER A 98 11.40 6.12 7.11
C SER A 98 10.19 5.46 7.77
N TYR A 99 10.30 5.19 9.07
CA TYR A 99 9.13 5.04 9.94
C TYR A 99 8.59 6.42 10.32
N ALA A 100 8.10 7.17 9.33
CA ALA A 100 7.82 8.60 9.44
C ALA A 100 6.90 8.98 10.62
N MET A 101 5.88 8.17 10.94
CA MET A 101 5.02 8.46 12.08
C MET A 101 5.80 8.55 13.41
N ILE A 102 6.79 7.67 13.58
CA ILE A 102 7.66 7.64 14.76
C ILE A 102 8.71 8.75 14.66
N ARG A 103 9.35 8.90 13.49
CA ARG A 103 10.33 9.96 13.20
C ARG A 103 9.76 11.34 13.53
N ASP A 104 8.61 11.68 12.97
CA ASP A 104 7.95 12.97 13.14
C ASP A 104 7.54 13.19 14.61
N GLY A 105 7.13 12.12 15.30
CA GLY A 105 6.86 12.14 16.73
C GLY A 105 8.10 12.41 17.59
N MET A 106 9.26 11.84 17.22
CA MET A 106 10.55 12.12 17.87
C MET A 106 10.97 13.57 17.64
N THR A 107 10.98 14.02 16.38
CA THR A 107 11.37 15.36 15.98
C THR A 107 10.50 16.43 16.65
N LYS A 108 9.18 16.24 16.68
CA LYS A 108 8.25 17.15 17.38
C LYS A 108 8.52 17.26 18.89
N ARG A 109 9.10 16.23 19.49
CA ARG A 109 9.43 16.18 20.94
C ARG A 109 10.89 16.54 21.22
N GLY A 110 11.67 16.92 20.21
CA GLY A 110 13.10 17.20 20.34
C GLY A 110 13.94 15.97 20.70
N ILE A 111 13.45 14.76 20.38
CA ILE A 111 14.16 13.50 20.58
C ILE A 111 14.97 13.22 19.30
N PRO A 112 16.27 12.85 19.40
CA PRO A 112 17.05 12.43 18.25
C PRO A 112 16.40 11.24 17.51
N GLU A 113 16.48 11.26 16.17
CA GLU A 113 15.96 10.18 15.33
C GLU A 113 16.81 8.91 15.50
N ILE A 114 16.26 7.89 16.17
CA ILE A 114 16.95 6.62 16.44
C ILE A 114 16.09 5.47 15.92
N GLY A 115 16.65 4.66 15.02
CA GLY A 115 15.99 3.45 14.49
C GLY A 115 14.80 3.73 13.57
N VAL A 116 14.60 4.97 13.13
CA VAL A 116 13.44 5.40 12.33
C VAL A 116 13.74 5.63 10.85
N ASN A 117 15.00 5.53 10.43
CA ASN A 117 15.43 5.76 9.05
C ASN A 117 16.11 4.51 8.44
N PRO A 118 15.39 3.37 8.33
CA PRO A 118 15.93 2.20 7.66
C PRO A 118 16.11 2.46 6.16
N VAL A 119 17.09 1.80 5.55
CA VAL A 119 17.28 1.85 4.10
C VAL A 119 16.28 0.89 3.44
N ALA A 120 15.38 1.43 2.63
CA ALA A 120 14.44 0.64 1.82
C ALA A 120 15.14 -0.02 0.61
N PRO A 121 14.70 -1.20 0.17
CA PRO A 121 15.16 -1.78 -1.09
C PRO A 121 14.60 -1.01 -2.29
N ASP A 122 15.14 -1.31 -3.47
CA ASP A 122 14.50 -0.93 -4.73
C ASP A 122 13.25 -1.79 -4.94
N PHE A 123 12.08 -1.25 -4.64
CA PHE A 123 10.80 -1.97 -4.73
C PHE A 123 10.44 -2.39 -6.16
N VAL A 124 10.93 -1.70 -7.19
CA VAL A 124 10.68 -2.11 -8.58
C VAL A 124 11.46 -3.39 -8.89
N LYS A 125 12.74 -3.44 -8.51
CA LYS A 125 13.54 -4.67 -8.63
C LYS A 125 13.04 -5.79 -7.73
N LEU A 126 12.51 -5.44 -6.57
CA LEU A 126 11.90 -6.41 -5.65
C LEU A 126 10.67 -7.06 -6.28
N ALA A 127 9.77 -6.28 -6.89
CA ALA A 127 8.63 -6.79 -7.64
C ALA A 127 9.05 -7.76 -8.75
N ASP A 128 10.05 -7.35 -9.55
CA ASP A 128 10.63 -8.16 -10.62
C ASP A 128 11.19 -9.49 -10.09
N ALA A 129 11.87 -9.47 -8.94
CA ALA A 129 12.40 -10.67 -8.30
C ALA A 129 11.30 -11.64 -7.82
N PHE A 130 10.10 -11.15 -7.48
CA PHE A 130 8.93 -11.98 -7.19
C PHE A 130 8.13 -12.36 -8.45
N GLY A 131 8.46 -11.81 -9.62
CA GLY A 131 7.77 -12.09 -10.87
C GLY A 131 6.49 -11.27 -11.07
N CYS A 132 6.38 -10.08 -10.46
CA CYS A 132 5.23 -9.19 -10.62
C CYS A 132 5.62 -7.78 -11.09
N PRO A 133 4.68 -7.02 -11.71
CA PRO A 133 4.96 -5.66 -12.15
C PRO A 133 5.24 -4.73 -10.97
N GLY A 134 6.30 -3.92 -11.07
CA GLY A 134 6.59 -2.83 -10.15
C GLY A 134 6.82 -1.52 -10.90
N ARG A 135 6.25 -0.42 -10.41
CA ARG A 135 6.47 0.91 -11.01
C ARG A 135 6.48 2.02 -9.96
N ASN A 136 7.47 2.90 -10.07
CA ASN A 136 7.45 4.21 -9.43
C ASN A 136 6.66 5.19 -10.32
N VAL A 137 5.58 5.75 -9.77
CA VAL A 137 4.69 6.67 -10.49
C VAL A 137 5.07 8.12 -10.20
N ARG A 138 5.15 8.93 -11.26
CA ARG A 138 5.71 10.30 -11.18
C ARG A 138 4.68 11.40 -11.38
N ASN A 139 3.44 11.05 -11.66
CA ASN A 139 2.33 11.97 -11.87
C ASN A 139 0.99 11.21 -11.78
N GLU A 140 -0.12 11.96 -11.76
CA GLU A 140 -1.47 11.39 -11.67
C GLU A 140 -1.80 10.41 -12.80
N SER A 141 -1.38 10.72 -14.04
CA SER A 141 -1.69 9.88 -15.21
C SER A 141 -1.00 8.52 -15.08
N GLU A 142 0.26 8.50 -14.65
CA GLU A 142 0.99 7.26 -14.38
C GLU A 142 0.37 6.47 -13.23
N PHE A 143 -0.12 7.14 -12.18
CA PHE A 143 -0.80 6.48 -11.08
C PHE A 143 -2.11 5.82 -11.52
N ARG A 144 -2.96 6.54 -12.27
CA ARG A 144 -4.23 5.99 -12.81
C ARG A 144 -3.96 4.80 -13.74
N ASP A 145 -3.02 4.97 -14.67
CA ASP A 145 -2.61 3.90 -15.60
C ASP A 145 -2.10 2.66 -14.86
N ALA A 146 -1.22 2.83 -13.86
CA ALA A 146 -0.69 1.73 -13.08
C ALA A 146 -1.78 1.01 -12.28
N LEU A 147 -2.70 1.76 -11.67
CA LEU A 147 -3.77 1.19 -10.86
C LEU A 147 -4.78 0.40 -11.70
N GLN A 148 -5.20 0.92 -12.85
CA GLN A 148 -6.10 0.20 -13.77
C GLN A 148 -5.45 -1.09 -14.28
N LYS A 149 -4.20 -1.00 -14.75
CA LYS A 149 -3.45 -2.18 -15.19
C LYS A 149 -3.28 -3.22 -14.09
N ALA A 150 -3.08 -2.79 -12.85
CA ALA A 150 -2.94 -3.70 -11.72
C ALA A 150 -4.26 -4.44 -11.40
N PHE A 151 -5.42 -3.82 -11.60
CA PHE A 151 -6.71 -4.51 -11.46
C PHE A 151 -6.98 -5.52 -12.59
N ASP A 152 -6.47 -5.27 -13.79
CA ASP A 152 -6.61 -6.17 -14.95
C ASP A 152 -5.52 -7.26 -15.02
N HIS A 153 -4.46 -7.14 -14.22
CA HIS A 153 -3.34 -8.06 -14.21
C HIS A 153 -3.65 -9.32 -13.38
N ALA A 154 -3.35 -10.50 -13.92
CA ALA A 154 -3.44 -11.78 -13.19
C ALA A 154 -2.19 -11.94 -12.30
N GLY A 155 -2.23 -11.38 -11.09
CA GLY A 155 -1.14 -11.34 -10.13
C GLY A 155 -1.08 -10.01 -9.38
N PRO A 156 -0.23 -9.90 -8.34
CA PRO A 156 -0.07 -8.65 -7.61
C PRO A 156 0.70 -7.62 -8.45
N SER A 157 0.72 -6.37 -8.02
CA SER A 157 1.61 -5.35 -8.61
C SER A 157 2.02 -4.32 -7.56
N LEU A 158 3.25 -3.81 -7.65
CA LEU A 158 3.73 -2.74 -6.76
C LEU A 158 3.62 -1.38 -7.44
N ILE A 159 2.93 -0.45 -6.80
CA ILE A 159 2.80 0.94 -7.22
C ILE A 159 3.45 1.82 -6.14
N ILE A 160 4.60 2.40 -6.45
CA ILE A 160 5.38 3.20 -5.50
C ILE A 160 5.04 4.67 -5.68
N VAL A 161 4.58 5.29 -4.59
CA VAL A 161 4.22 6.72 -4.50
C VAL A 161 5.12 7.38 -3.46
N THR A 162 5.88 8.42 -3.83
CA THR A 162 6.84 9.07 -2.93
C THR A 162 6.21 10.26 -2.19
N GLU A 163 6.31 10.33 -0.86
CA GLU A 163 5.55 11.22 0.05
C GLU A 163 5.63 12.73 -0.24
N ASN A 164 6.57 13.20 -1.06
CA ASN A 164 6.70 14.63 -1.37
C ASN A 164 6.81 14.88 -2.88
N ASP A 165 6.32 13.95 -3.69
CA ASP A 165 6.31 14.16 -5.12
C ASP A 165 5.43 15.39 -5.49
N PRO A 166 5.87 16.26 -6.42
CA PRO A 166 5.19 17.51 -6.75
C PRO A 166 3.75 17.37 -7.26
N TRP A 167 3.31 16.16 -7.60
CA TRP A 167 1.97 15.90 -8.13
C TRP A 167 0.93 15.56 -7.05
N LEU A 168 1.34 15.40 -5.79
CA LEU A 168 0.46 15.04 -4.66
C LEU A 168 -0.23 16.26 -4.00
N VAL A 169 -0.39 17.36 -4.73
CA VAL A 169 -0.85 18.69 -4.24
C VAL A 169 -2.25 18.65 -3.62
#